data_AF-A0A970YS86-F1
#
_entry.id   AF-A0A970YS86-F1
#
_cell.length_a   1.000
_cell.length_b   1.000
_cell.length_c   1.000
_cell.angle_alpha   90.00
_cell.angle_beta   90.00
_cell.angle_gamma   90.00
#
_symmetry.space_group_name_H-M   'P 1'
#
loop_
_entity.id
_entity.type
_entity.pdbx_description
1 polymer ?
#
loop_
_entity_poly.entity_id
_entity_poly.type
_entity_poly.pdbx_seq_one_letter_code
_entity_poly.pdbx_strand_id
1 'polypeptide(L)'
;MKVFGLYGKSGTGKSYHAMSLCKELDLEAIIDDGLFIFGNRVLAGISAKRQNTKIKAIKTALFTEDEHCREVRDMIREVDPPGILILGTSKEMVSKIRERLELPELSRLIAIEEITSESQREVAKKQRKELGKHVIPAPTFQVKRQFSGYFLDPLRIFRSWGGKTTYAEKTVVRPTFSYLGDYDLSDKVITDIATYIGEKVQGVETVLRVTAESSDEGVRIIVLVVMKYGTMILDAAKELQKKIAEKVEAMTALNVIAVDIDVRGIK
;
A
#
# COMPACT_ATOMS: atom_id res chain seq x y z
N MET A 1 21.57 -8.99 5.87
CA MET A 1 20.29 -8.62 6.51
C MET A 1 20.49 -8.23 7.97
N LYS A 2 20.05 -7.03 8.38
CA LYS A 2 19.95 -6.61 9.81
C LYS A 2 18.59 -6.99 10.37
N VAL A 3 18.50 -7.43 11.63
CA VAL A 3 17.23 -7.86 12.24
C VAL A 3 16.95 -7.02 13.48
N PHE A 4 15.79 -6.39 13.53
CA PHE A 4 15.33 -5.60 14.67
C PHE A 4 14.06 -6.23 15.26
N GLY A 5 13.82 -6.01 16.54
CA GLY A 5 12.60 -6.45 17.21
C GLY A 5 11.87 -5.30 17.87
N LEU A 6 10.55 -5.23 17.74
CA LEU A 6 9.69 -4.32 18.50
C LEU A 6 8.67 -5.14 19.29
N TYR A 7 8.69 -5.01 20.63
CA TYR A 7 7.81 -5.76 21.51
C TYR A 7 6.98 -4.89 22.45
N GLY A 8 5.85 -5.42 22.93
CA GLY A 8 4.95 -4.72 23.84
C GLY A 8 3.56 -5.32 23.90
N LYS A 9 2.80 -5.06 24.97
CA LYS A 9 1.49 -5.71 25.21
C LYS A 9 0.50 -5.46 24.05
N SER A 10 -0.50 -6.33 23.91
CA SER A 10 -1.53 -6.13 22.88
C SER A 10 -2.30 -4.82 23.13
N GLY A 11 -2.57 -4.04 22.07
CA GLY A 11 -3.28 -2.76 22.17
C GLY A 11 -2.43 -1.54 22.55
N THR A 12 -1.10 -1.64 22.54
CA THR A 12 -0.18 -0.52 22.79
C THR A 12 0.19 0.30 21.54
N GLY A 13 -0.47 0.06 20.40
CA GLY A 13 -0.17 0.76 19.15
C GLY A 13 1.09 0.28 18.41
N LYS A 14 1.68 -0.88 18.76
CA LYS A 14 2.90 -1.41 18.10
C LYS A 14 2.85 -1.37 16.57
N SER A 15 1.77 -1.86 15.97
CA SER A 15 1.60 -1.87 14.52
C SER A 15 1.61 -0.47 13.91
N TYR A 16 1.07 0.52 14.63
CA TYR A 16 1.10 1.93 14.21
C TYR A 16 2.52 2.51 14.31
N HIS A 17 3.20 2.29 15.44
CA HIS A 17 4.56 2.81 15.66
C HIS A 17 5.65 2.04 14.88
N ALA A 18 5.39 0.79 14.50
CA ALA A 18 6.31 -0.03 13.71
C ALA A 18 6.68 0.64 12.39
N MET A 19 5.74 1.34 11.75
CA MET A 19 5.96 2.03 10.49
C MET A 19 6.95 3.20 10.66
N SER A 20 6.78 4.01 11.71
CA SER A 20 7.70 5.10 12.03
C SER A 20 9.10 4.55 12.35
N LEU A 21 9.17 3.47 13.12
CA LEU A 21 10.42 2.86 13.52
C LEU A 21 11.18 2.24 12.34
N CYS A 22 10.48 1.62 11.39
CA CYS A 22 11.10 1.12 10.16
C CYS A 22 11.76 2.26 9.36
N LYS A 23 11.14 3.44 9.31
CA LYS A 23 11.71 4.61 8.64
C LYS A 23 12.99 5.11 9.32
N GLU A 24 12.98 5.21 10.65
CA GLU A 24 14.15 5.66 11.41
C GLU A 24 15.34 4.70 11.28
N LEU A 25 15.05 3.40 11.13
CA LEU A 25 16.05 2.35 11.03
C LEU A 25 16.38 1.93 9.58
N ASP A 26 15.78 2.59 8.59
CA ASP A 26 15.92 2.29 7.16
C ASP A 26 15.63 0.82 6.83
N LEU A 27 14.48 0.32 7.34
CA LEU A 27 14.00 -1.04 7.16
C LEU A 27 12.82 -1.07 6.20
N GLU A 28 12.88 -1.98 5.24
CA GLU A 28 11.83 -2.16 4.22
C GLU A 28 10.98 -3.41 4.46
N ALA A 29 11.39 -4.28 5.40
CA ALA A 29 10.71 -5.53 5.72
C ALA A 29 10.14 -5.55 7.15
N ILE A 30 8.95 -6.14 7.32
CA ILE A 30 8.28 -6.34 8.60
C ILE A 30 7.74 -7.78 8.70
N ILE A 31 7.90 -8.39 9.87
CA ILE A 31 7.16 -9.58 10.29
C ILE A 31 6.11 -9.18 11.31
N ASP A 32 4.83 -9.40 11.00
CA ASP A 32 3.73 -9.14 11.94
C ASP A 32 2.62 -10.18 11.81
N ASP A 33 2.15 -10.71 12.94
CA ASP A 33 0.96 -11.57 13.02
C ASP A 33 0.91 -12.70 11.97
N GLY A 34 2.04 -13.33 11.65
CA GLY A 34 2.13 -14.43 10.66
C GLY A 34 2.36 -13.98 9.22
N LEU A 35 2.63 -12.70 8.98
CA LEU A 35 2.85 -12.14 7.65
C LEU A 35 4.30 -11.70 7.48
N PHE A 36 4.81 -11.87 6.26
CA PHE A 36 6.00 -11.16 5.79
C PHE A 36 5.60 -10.04 4.86
N ILE A 37 5.98 -8.83 5.23
CA ILE A 37 5.65 -7.60 4.54
C ILE A 37 6.95 -6.97 4.05
N PHE A 38 7.01 -6.59 2.77
CA PHE A 38 8.14 -5.88 2.19
C PHE A 38 7.63 -4.79 1.25
N GLY A 39 8.19 -3.58 1.33
CA GLY A 39 7.85 -2.47 0.42
C GLY A 39 6.33 -2.20 0.32
N ASN A 40 5.62 -2.28 1.45
CA ASN A 40 4.16 -2.11 1.57
C ASN A 40 3.31 -3.24 0.92
N ARG A 41 3.85 -4.45 0.80
CA ARG A 41 3.12 -5.62 0.31
C ARG A 41 3.35 -6.82 1.21
N VAL A 42 2.30 -7.56 1.55
CA VAL A 42 2.43 -8.91 2.10
C VAL A 42 2.89 -9.76 0.95
N LEU A 43 4.09 -10.30 1.09
CA LEU A 43 4.68 -11.17 0.08
C LEU A 43 4.46 -12.64 0.40
N ALA A 44 4.30 -12.97 1.68
CA ALA A 44 4.00 -14.33 2.10
C ALA A 44 3.25 -14.37 3.43
N GLY A 45 2.57 -15.50 3.64
CA GLY A 45 2.01 -15.85 4.93
C GLY A 45 0.53 -15.54 5.12
N ILE A 46 0.01 -16.01 6.25
CA ILE A 46 -1.41 -15.93 6.60
C ILE A 46 -1.55 -15.10 7.86
N SER A 47 -2.45 -14.13 7.84
CA SER A 47 -2.69 -13.31 9.03
C SER A 47 -3.32 -14.14 10.14
N ALA A 48 -2.74 -14.10 11.33
CA ALA A 48 -3.32 -14.63 12.56
C ALA A 48 -4.73 -14.07 12.83
N LYS A 49 -5.05 -12.87 12.33
CA LYS A 49 -6.35 -12.20 12.47
C LYS A 49 -7.45 -12.84 11.63
N ARG A 50 -7.10 -13.64 10.61
CA ARG A 50 -8.05 -14.39 9.76
C ARG A 50 -8.34 -15.79 10.29
N GLN A 51 -7.75 -16.18 11.43
CA GLN A 51 -7.93 -17.52 11.98
C GLN A 51 -9.20 -17.64 12.83
N ASN A 52 -9.94 -18.73 12.62
CA ASN A 52 -11.24 -18.98 13.28
C ASN A 52 -11.13 -19.27 14.78
N THR A 53 -9.92 -19.59 15.29
CA THR A 53 -9.71 -19.88 16.71
C THR A 53 -8.50 -19.14 17.26
N LYS A 54 -8.58 -18.76 18.54
CA LYS A 54 -7.47 -18.09 19.25
C LYS A 54 -6.19 -18.93 19.24
N ILE A 55 -6.31 -20.24 19.40
CA ILE A 55 -5.16 -21.16 19.38
C ILE A 55 -4.48 -21.14 18.00
N LYS A 56 -5.27 -21.19 16.91
CA LYS A 56 -4.73 -21.16 15.56
C LYS A 56 -4.12 -19.80 15.22
N ALA A 57 -4.71 -18.70 15.70
CA ALA A 57 -4.14 -17.35 15.58
C ALA A 57 -2.74 -17.27 16.24
N ILE A 58 -2.60 -17.77 17.47
CA ILE A 58 -1.32 -17.79 18.19
C ILE A 58 -0.28 -18.62 17.44
N LYS A 59 -0.66 -19.83 16.99
CA LYS A 59 0.24 -20.70 16.21
C LYS A 59 0.69 -20.07 14.90
N THR A 60 -0.21 -19.35 14.24
CA THR A 60 0.08 -18.61 12.99
C THR A 60 1.08 -17.48 13.25
N ALA A 61 0.83 -16.64 14.27
CA ALA A 61 1.72 -15.53 14.61
C ALA A 61 3.12 -15.98 15.06
N LEU A 62 3.23 -17.19 15.62
CA LEU A 62 4.50 -17.80 16.01
C LEU A 62 5.14 -18.66 14.91
N PHE A 63 4.56 -18.69 13.70
CA PHE A 63 5.02 -19.54 12.59
C PHE A 63 5.20 -21.00 13.00
N THR A 64 4.28 -21.54 13.80
CA THR A 64 4.38 -22.90 14.37
C THR A 64 4.10 -24.00 13.35
N GLU A 65 3.30 -23.73 12.31
CA GLU A 65 3.11 -24.69 11.22
C GLU A 65 4.28 -24.63 10.24
N ASP A 66 4.89 -25.78 9.97
CA ASP A 66 6.13 -25.86 9.18
C ASP A 66 5.94 -25.50 7.70
N GLU A 67 4.76 -25.72 7.13
CA GLU A 67 4.45 -25.31 5.77
C GLU A 67 4.39 -23.78 5.65
N HIS A 68 3.59 -23.14 6.51
CA HIS A 68 3.48 -21.69 6.58
C HIS A 68 4.83 -21.02 6.92
N CYS A 69 5.61 -21.62 7.82
CA CYS A 69 6.93 -21.13 8.17
C CYS A 69 7.91 -21.20 6.99
N ARG A 70 7.90 -22.30 6.22
CA ARG A 70 8.74 -22.48 5.03
C ARG A 70 8.38 -21.48 3.94
N GLU A 71 7.10 -21.32 3.63
CA GLU A 71 6.61 -20.33 2.64
C GLU A 71 7.18 -18.93 2.91
N VAL A 72 7.08 -18.49 4.16
CA VAL A 72 7.53 -17.16 4.57
C VAL A 72 9.05 -17.05 4.55
N ARG A 73 9.76 -18.10 4.98
CA ARG A 73 11.22 -18.14 4.99
C ARG A 73 11.80 -18.10 3.59
N ASP A 74 11.22 -18.86 2.66
CA ASP A 74 11.68 -18.93 1.28
C ASP A 74 11.45 -17.58 0.58
N MET A 75 10.31 -16.93 0.84
CA MET A 75 10.05 -15.57 0.36
C MET A 75 11.05 -14.54 0.93
N ILE A 76 11.40 -14.62 2.22
CA ILE A 76 12.42 -13.74 2.80
C ILE A 76 13.78 -13.94 2.13
N ARG A 77 14.16 -15.19 1.81
CA ARG A 77 15.42 -15.51 1.12
C ARG A 77 15.41 -15.04 -0.34
N GLU A 78 14.28 -15.14 -1.03
CA GLU A 78 14.12 -14.67 -2.40
C GLU A 78 14.25 -13.15 -2.49
N VAL A 79 13.62 -12.43 -1.55
CA VAL A 79 13.67 -10.96 -1.51
C VAL A 79 15.00 -10.42 -1.00
N ASP A 80 15.64 -11.14 -0.08
CA ASP A 80 16.89 -10.76 0.61
C ASP A 80 16.90 -9.29 1.09
N PRO A 81 15.97 -8.89 1.98
CA PRO A 81 15.89 -7.50 2.42
C PRO A 81 17.15 -7.07 3.18
N PRO A 82 17.60 -5.81 3.02
CA PRO A 82 18.77 -5.30 3.74
C PRO A 82 18.56 -5.30 5.26
N GLY A 83 17.31 -5.14 5.71
CA GLY A 83 16.92 -5.34 7.10
C GLY A 83 15.42 -5.59 7.31
N ILE A 84 15.09 -6.18 8.45
CA ILE A 84 13.74 -6.64 8.80
C ILE A 84 13.39 -6.32 10.26
N LEU A 85 12.15 -5.86 10.50
CA LEU A 85 11.60 -5.62 11.83
C LEU A 85 10.62 -6.73 12.22
N ILE A 86 10.82 -7.37 13.36
CA ILE A 86 9.93 -8.39 13.90
C ILE A 86 9.03 -7.77 14.98
N LEU A 87 7.72 -7.87 14.81
CA LEU A 87 6.75 -7.42 15.81
C LEU A 87 6.32 -8.57 16.71
N GLY A 88 6.29 -8.32 18.02
CA GLY A 88 5.87 -9.31 19.00
C GLY A 88 5.13 -8.72 20.18
N THR A 89 4.37 -9.55 20.89
CA THR A 89 3.71 -9.13 22.14
C THR A 89 4.62 -9.18 23.36
N SER A 90 5.74 -9.91 23.26
CA SER A 90 6.77 -10.03 24.29
C SER A 90 8.14 -10.26 23.65
N LYS A 91 9.21 -10.15 24.45
CA LYS A 91 10.58 -10.44 24.01
C LYS A 91 10.72 -11.88 23.53
N GLU A 92 10.10 -12.80 24.27
CA GLU A 92 10.12 -14.24 23.97
C GLU A 92 9.40 -14.54 22.66
N MET A 93 8.31 -13.83 22.37
CA MET A 93 7.61 -13.97 21.08
C MET A 93 8.51 -13.55 19.91
N VAL A 94 9.21 -12.42 20.03
CA VAL A 94 10.15 -11.96 18.99
C VAL A 94 11.28 -12.97 18.78
N SER A 95 11.87 -13.49 19.88
CA SER A 95 12.93 -14.52 19.79
C SER A 95 12.43 -15.78 19.07
N LYS A 96 11.25 -16.27 19.44
CA LYS A 96 10.66 -17.47 18.82
C LYS A 96 10.39 -17.28 17.33
N ILE A 97 9.87 -16.12 16.92
CA ILE A 97 9.62 -15.82 15.50
C ILE A 97 10.96 -15.79 14.73
N ARG A 98 11.98 -15.11 15.28
CA ARG A 98 13.32 -15.05 14.69
C ARG A 98 13.92 -16.46 14.50
N GLU A 99 13.87 -17.29 15.53
CA GLU A 99 14.34 -18.68 15.49
C GLU A 99 13.58 -19.51 14.47
N ARG A 100 12.24 -19.44 14.45
CA ARG A 100 11.40 -20.20 13.52
C ARG A 100 11.64 -19.80 12.07
N LEU A 101 11.83 -18.51 11.80
CA LEU A 101 12.13 -18.01 10.45
C LEU A 101 13.62 -18.10 10.09
N GLU A 102 14.48 -18.64 10.97
CA GLU A 102 15.93 -18.77 10.77
C GLU A 102 16.61 -17.44 10.41
N LEU A 103 16.14 -16.35 11.02
CA LEU A 103 16.68 -15.01 10.78
C LEU A 103 17.97 -14.80 11.59
N PRO A 104 18.90 -13.94 11.12
CA PRO A 104 20.10 -13.57 11.87
C PRO A 104 19.80 -13.05 13.30
N GLU A 105 20.83 -12.99 14.13
CA GLU A 105 20.74 -12.44 15.49
C GLU A 105 20.20 -10.99 15.49
N LEU A 106 19.42 -10.68 16.53
CA LEU A 106 18.81 -9.37 16.68
C LEU A 106 19.90 -8.31 16.90
N SER A 107 19.94 -7.32 16.01
CA SER A 107 20.78 -6.12 16.14
C SER A 107 20.30 -5.23 17.29
N ARG A 108 18.98 -5.12 17.49
CA ARG A 108 18.38 -4.42 18.64
C ARG A 108 16.96 -4.91 18.91
N LEU A 109 16.60 -4.97 20.18
CA LEU A 109 15.26 -5.28 20.66
C LEU A 109 14.70 -4.05 21.40
N ILE A 110 13.62 -3.48 20.89
CA ILE A 110 13.07 -2.18 21.28
C ILE A 110 11.73 -2.41 21.97
N ALA A 111 11.57 -1.86 23.17
CA ALA A 111 10.27 -1.83 23.83
C ALA A 111 9.38 -0.76 23.19
N ILE A 112 8.09 -1.04 23.01
CA ILE A 112 7.12 -0.02 22.59
C ILE A 112 7.13 1.18 23.53
N GLU A 113 7.51 0.95 24.78
CA GLU A 113 7.62 1.98 25.79
C GLU A 113 8.75 3.00 25.54
N GLU A 114 9.78 2.63 24.79
CA GLU A 114 10.88 3.52 24.40
C GLU A 114 10.48 4.53 23.32
N ILE A 115 9.39 4.25 22.58
CA ILE A 115 8.97 5.03 21.40
C ILE A 115 7.58 5.66 21.54
N THR A 116 6.93 5.53 22.71
CA THR A 116 5.57 6.04 22.96
C THR A 116 5.45 6.69 24.34
N SER A 117 4.66 7.76 24.46
CA SER A 117 4.31 8.35 25.77
C SER A 117 3.12 7.62 26.44
N GLU A 118 2.96 7.73 27.75
CA GLU A 118 1.85 7.08 28.47
C GLU A 118 0.47 7.52 27.99
N SER A 119 0.30 8.81 27.67
CA SER A 119 -0.97 9.36 27.16
C SER A 119 -1.36 8.76 25.81
N GLN A 120 -0.39 8.53 24.91
CA GLN A 120 -0.64 7.87 23.62
C GLN A 120 -1.08 6.40 23.79
N ARG A 121 -0.55 5.69 24.79
CA ARG A 121 -0.93 4.30 25.09
C ARG A 121 -2.35 4.19 25.66
N GLU A 122 -2.79 5.15 26.46
CA GLU A 122 -4.14 5.18 27.01
C GLU A 122 -5.20 5.41 25.94
N VAL A 123 -4.95 6.32 25.00
CA VAL A 123 -5.83 6.56 23.84
C VAL A 123 -5.97 5.30 23.00
N ALA A 124 -4.87 4.60 22.69
CA ALA A 124 -4.90 3.35 21.92
C ALA A 124 -5.67 2.22 22.65
N LYS A 125 -5.50 2.09 23.97
CA LYS A 125 -6.26 1.13 24.79
C LYS A 125 -7.75 1.47 24.82
N LYS A 126 -8.09 2.75 24.98
CA LYS A 126 -9.47 3.23 25.07
C LYS A 126 -10.21 3.02 23.74
N GLN A 127 -9.58 3.36 22.61
CA GLN A 127 -10.13 3.11 21.27
C GLN A 127 -10.41 1.62 21.01
N ARG A 128 -9.54 0.71 21.47
CA ARG A 128 -9.78 -0.73 21.33
C ARG A 128 -10.91 -1.24 22.22
N LYS A 129 -11.01 -0.73 23.45
CA LYS A 129 -11.95 -1.21 24.47
C LYS A 129 -13.37 -0.65 24.27
N GLU A 130 -13.49 0.60 23.81
CA GLU A 130 -14.77 1.29 23.62
C GLU A 130 -15.30 1.17 22.18
N LEU A 131 -14.42 1.18 21.16
CA LEU A 131 -14.84 1.21 19.75
C LEU A 131 -14.55 -0.10 18.99
N GLY A 132 -13.91 -1.08 19.63
CA GLY A 132 -13.53 -2.35 18.99
C GLY A 132 -12.51 -2.23 17.84
N LYS A 133 -11.97 -1.03 17.59
CA LYS A 133 -11.06 -0.75 16.47
C LYS A 133 -9.67 -1.33 16.75
N HIS A 134 -9.12 -2.06 15.77
CA HIS A 134 -7.77 -2.62 15.83
C HIS A 134 -7.01 -2.30 14.54
N VAL A 135 -5.89 -1.62 14.66
CA VAL A 135 -5.02 -1.26 13.53
C VAL A 135 -4.20 -2.49 13.13
N ILE A 136 -4.32 -2.92 11.88
CA ILE A 136 -3.43 -3.90 11.25
C ILE A 136 -2.34 -3.08 10.55
N PRO A 137 -1.03 -3.41 10.66
CA PRO A 137 -0.01 -2.81 9.82
C PRO A 137 -0.06 -3.51 8.45
N ALA A 138 -1.23 -3.50 7.84
CA ALA A 138 -1.40 -3.85 6.45
C ALA A 138 -1.71 -2.52 5.77
N PRO A 139 -1.01 -2.16 4.68
CA PRO A 139 -1.48 -1.07 3.84
C PRO A 139 -2.93 -1.40 3.48
N THR A 140 -3.82 -0.43 3.71
CA THR A 140 -5.29 -0.58 3.64
C THR A 140 -5.76 -1.26 2.35
N PHE A 141 -4.95 -1.22 1.29
CA PHE A 141 -5.17 -1.93 0.03
C PHE A 141 -5.21 -3.46 0.08
N GLN A 142 -4.62 -4.13 1.08
CA GLN A 142 -4.60 -5.61 1.12
C GLN A 142 -5.88 -6.27 1.63
N VAL A 143 -6.84 -5.48 2.09
CA VAL A 143 -8.19 -6.00 2.33
C VAL A 143 -8.99 -6.11 1.01
N LYS A 144 -8.49 -5.55 -0.11
CA LYS A 144 -9.11 -5.64 -1.44
C LYS A 144 -8.30 -6.41 -2.50
N ARG A 145 -7.16 -7.04 -2.15
CA ARG A 145 -6.30 -7.80 -3.08
C ARG A 145 -6.69 -9.27 -3.28
N GLN A 146 -7.95 -9.52 -3.57
CA GLN A 146 -8.28 -10.54 -4.57
C GLN A 146 -8.90 -9.73 -5.71
N PHE A 147 -8.49 -9.99 -6.96
CA PHE A 147 -8.90 -9.27 -8.19
C PHE A 147 -8.17 -7.91 -8.41
N SER A 148 -7.69 -7.49 -9.58
CA SER A 148 -7.39 -8.09 -10.90
C SER A 148 -6.77 -6.99 -11.78
N GLY A 149 -5.82 -7.31 -12.68
CA GLY A 149 -5.72 -6.59 -13.95
C GLY A 149 -4.48 -5.73 -14.26
N TYR A 150 -3.49 -6.37 -14.89
CA TYR A 150 -2.64 -5.91 -16.02
C TYR A 150 -1.67 -4.70 -15.96
N PHE A 151 -0.38 -5.07 -15.96
CA PHE A 151 0.73 -4.66 -16.85
C PHE A 151 0.54 -3.51 -17.85
N LEU A 152 1.51 -2.58 -17.92
CA LEU A 152 1.86 -1.85 -19.15
C LEU A 152 3.37 -1.49 -19.28
N ASP A 153 3.91 -1.92 -20.44
CA ASP A 153 5.04 -1.54 -21.32
C ASP A 153 6.52 -1.39 -20.84
N PRO A 154 7.48 -2.18 -21.37
CA PRO A 154 8.90 -2.08 -21.06
C PRO A 154 9.64 -0.94 -21.82
N LEU A 155 10.38 -0.10 -21.08
CA LEU A 155 11.27 0.92 -21.64
C LEU A 155 12.52 0.30 -22.28
N ARG A 156 12.74 0.57 -23.58
CA ARG A 156 13.95 0.17 -24.32
C ARG A 156 15.06 1.21 -24.13
N ILE A 157 16.14 0.85 -23.45
CA ILE A 157 17.38 1.65 -23.37
C ILE A 157 18.53 0.85 -23.99
N PHE A 158 19.12 1.36 -25.07
CA PHE A 158 20.28 0.78 -25.72
C PHE A 158 21.56 1.16 -24.98
N ARG A 159 22.40 0.18 -24.62
CA ARG A 159 23.78 0.40 -24.18
C ARG A 159 24.70 -0.59 -24.89
N SER A 160 25.58 -0.08 -25.75
CA SER A 160 26.59 -0.86 -26.46
C SER A 160 27.90 -0.85 -25.68
N TRP A 161 28.32 -2.02 -25.21
CA TRP A 161 29.73 -2.28 -24.89
C TRP A 161 30.04 -3.75 -25.17
N GLY A 162 30.93 -4.01 -26.13
CA GLY A 162 31.51 -5.33 -26.35
C GLY A 162 30.59 -6.43 -26.90
N GLY A 163 30.04 -6.25 -28.11
CA GLY A 163 29.76 -7.36 -29.05
C GLY A 163 28.70 -8.43 -28.72
N LYS A 164 28.04 -8.43 -27.56
CA LYS A 164 26.88 -9.30 -27.28
C LYS A 164 25.73 -8.52 -26.66
N THR A 165 24.63 -8.39 -27.40
CA THR A 165 23.35 -7.84 -26.95
C THR A 165 22.63 -8.89 -26.08
N THR A 166 22.75 -8.78 -24.76
CA THR A 166 21.91 -9.55 -23.83
C THR A 166 20.69 -8.72 -23.44
N TYR A 167 19.49 -9.20 -23.75
CA TYR A 167 18.23 -8.59 -23.30
C TYR A 167 18.08 -8.82 -21.80
N ALA A 168 18.03 -7.73 -21.02
CA ALA A 168 17.58 -7.78 -19.63
C ALA A 168 16.44 -6.76 -19.49
N GLU A 169 15.20 -7.25 -19.52
CA GLU A 169 14.03 -6.46 -19.16
C GLU A 169 14.07 -6.21 -17.65
N LYS A 170 14.32 -4.95 -17.25
CA LYS A 170 14.14 -4.51 -15.88
C LYS A 170 12.93 -3.59 -15.82
N THR A 171 11.82 -4.10 -15.30
CA THR A 171 10.65 -3.30 -14.94
C THR A 171 10.98 -2.51 -13.68
N VAL A 172 11.29 -1.23 -13.82
CA VAL A 172 11.37 -0.32 -12.67
C VAL A 172 9.94 0.07 -12.28
N VAL A 173 9.43 -0.59 -11.25
CA VAL A 173 8.14 -0.24 -10.65
C VAL A 173 8.36 0.94 -9.72
N ARG A 174 7.73 2.09 -9.99
CA ARG A 174 7.50 3.12 -8.95
C ARG A 174 6.26 2.73 -8.17
N PRO A 175 6.35 2.43 -6.86
CA PRO A 175 5.16 2.33 -6.03
C PRO A 175 4.66 3.74 -5.75
N THR A 176 3.45 4.05 -6.20
CA THR A 176 2.63 5.14 -5.68
C THR A 176 2.13 4.72 -4.30
N PHE A 177 2.94 4.92 -3.26
CA PHE A 177 2.44 5.26 -1.92
C PHE A 177 3.57 5.90 -1.12
N SER A 178 3.38 7.18 -0.81
CA SER A 178 4.28 7.95 0.01
C SER A 178 4.21 7.49 1.47
N TYR A 179 5.39 7.46 2.08
CA TYR A 179 5.71 7.37 3.51
C TYR A 179 5.11 8.50 4.39
N LEU A 180 3.89 9.00 4.11
CA LEU A 180 3.38 10.30 4.60
C LEU A 180 2.37 10.25 5.76
N GLY A 181 2.02 9.09 6.31
CA GLY A 181 1.07 9.00 7.44
C GLY A 181 -0.40 9.01 7.01
N ASP A 182 -1.31 9.31 7.95
CA ASP A 182 -2.77 9.33 7.72
C ASP A 182 -3.10 10.32 6.58
N TYR A 183 -3.40 9.77 5.40
CA TYR A 183 -3.79 10.54 4.22
C TYR A 183 -5.32 10.53 4.12
N ASP A 184 -5.95 11.62 4.57
CA ASP A 184 -7.39 11.84 4.43
C ASP A 184 -7.64 12.58 3.11
N LEU A 185 -8.10 11.84 2.10
CA LEU A 185 -8.56 12.40 0.84
C LEU A 185 -9.99 12.87 1.03
N SER A 186 -10.21 14.18 0.93
CA SER A 186 -11.56 14.72 0.87
C SER A 186 -12.36 14.04 -0.24
N ASP A 187 -13.64 13.72 0.03
CA ASP A 187 -14.59 13.18 -0.95
C ASP A 187 -14.68 14.01 -2.25
N LYS A 188 -14.23 15.28 -2.22
CA LYS A 188 -14.26 16.19 -3.37
C LYS A 188 -13.00 16.18 -4.22
N VAL A 189 -11.92 15.56 -3.79
CA VAL A 189 -10.61 15.71 -4.46
C VAL A 189 -10.63 15.30 -5.93
N ILE A 190 -11.34 14.22 -6.29
CA ILE A 190 -11.48 13.75 -7.68
C ILE A 190 -12.30 14.76 -8.49
N THR A 191 -13.37 15.27 -7.90
CA THR A 191 -14.20 16.32 -8.49
C THR A 191 -13.39 17.58 -8.76
N ASP A 192 -12.57 18.01 -7.81
CA ASP A 192 -11.75 19.22 -7.91
C ASP A 192 -10.68 19.07 -9.00
N ILE A 193 -10.00 17.91 -9.03
CA ILE A 193 -8.99 17.59 -10.07
C ILE A 193 -9.64 17.59 -11.46
N ALA A 194 -10.76 16.87 -11.63
CA ALA A 194 -11.43 16.75 -12.92
C ALA A 194 -11.98 18.09 -13.41
N THR A 195 -12.53 18.91 -12.51
CA THR A 195 -13.02 20.26 -12.83
C THR A 195 -11.87 21.16 -13.27
N TYR A 196 -10.78 21.19 -12.50
CA TYR A 196 -9.59 21.98 -12.84
C TYR A 196 -9.00 21.59 -14.20
N ILE A 197 -8.93 20.29 -14.51
CA ILE A 197 -8.42 19.82 -15.80
C ILE A 197 -9.37 20.21 -16.93
N GLY A 198 -10.68 20.09 -16.71
CA GLY A 198 -11.69 20.51 -17.67
C GLY A 198 -11.56 21.97 -18.09
N GLU A 199 -11.22 22.87 -17.16
CA GLU A 199 -10.94 24.29 -17.47
C GLU A 199 -9.69 24.50 -18.35
N LYS A 200 -8.75 23.54 -18.36
CA LYS A 200 -7.47 23.63 -19.09
C LYS A 200 -7.49 22.94 -20.45
N VAL A 201 -8.42 22.04 -20.70
CA VAL A 201 -8.50 21.31 -21.96
C VAL A 201 -9.22 22.14 -23.01
N GLN A 202 -8.54 22.38 -24.14
CA GLN A 202 -9.13 23.10 -25.25
C GLN A 202 -10.28 22.27 -25.84
N GLY A 203 -11.45 22.88 -26.00
CA GLY A 203 -12.66 22.21 -26.50
C GLY A 203 -13.67 21.84 -25.41
N VAL A 204 -13.28 21.89 -24.14
CA VAL A 204 -14.24 21.85 -23.02
C VAL A 204 -14.72 23.28 -22.75
N GLU A 205 -16.04 23.48 -22.72
CA GLU A 205 -16.67 24.74 -22.32
C GLU A 205 -16.95 24.75 -20.82
N THR A 206 -17.53 23.68 -20.29
CA THR A 206 -17.87 23.58 -18.86
C THR A 206 -17.94 22.13 -18.42
N VAL A 207 -17.40 21.82 -17.24
CA VAL A 207 -17.65 20.56 -16.53
C VAL A 207 -18.92 20.75 -15.70
N LEU A 208 -19.97 20.00 -16.02
CA LEU A 208 -21.27 20.09 -15.35
C LEU A 208 -21.29 19.30 -14.04
N ARG A 209 -20.72 18.09 -14.06
CA ARG A 209 -20.74 17.18 -12.93
C ARG A 209 -19.62 16.15 -13.05
N VAL A 210 -19.02 15.82 -11.93
CA VAL A 210 -18.10 14.70 -11.78
C VAL A 210 -18.72 13.72 -10.79
N THR A 211 -18.76 12.44 -11.13
CA THR A 211 -19.18 11.37 -10.22
C THR A 211 -18.05 10.36 -10.16
N ALA A 212 -17.62 10.01 -8.96
CA ALA A 212 -16.63 8.98 -8.72
C ALA A 212 -17.33 7.77 -8.09
N GLU A 213 -17.29 6.65 -8.78
CA GLU A 213 -17.80 5.36 -8.31
C GLU A 213 -16.61 4.53 -7.84
N SER A 214 -16.46 4.45 -6.52
CA SER A 214 -15.40 3.66 -5.89
C SER A 214 -15.81 2.19 -5.81
N SER A 215 -14.94 1.31 -6.27
CA SER A 215 -15.09 -0.14 -6.20
C SER A 215 -13.90 -0.81 -5.49
N ASP A 216 -13.89 -2.13 -5.48
CA ASP A 216 -12.75 -2.90 -4.97
C ASP A 216 -11.53 -2.85 -5.91
N GLU A 217 -11.77 -2.68 -7.22
CA GLU A 217 -10.74 -2.68 -8.26
C GLU A 217 -10.13 -1.29 -8.51
N GLY A 218 -10.73 -0.23 -7.98
CA GLY A 218 -10.35 1.16 -8.27
C GLY A 218 -11.56 2.08 -8.41
N VAL A 219 -11.35 3.24 -9.01
CA VAL A 219 -12.38 4.27 -9.19
C VAL A 219 -12.74 4.40 -10.66
N ARG A 220 -14.05 4.40 -10.94
CA ARG A 220 -14.60 4.84 -12.21
C ARG A 220 -15.06 6.29 -12.09
N ILE A 221 -14.62 7.14 -13.01
CA ILE A 221 -14.90 8.58 -12.98
C ILE A 221 -15.79 8.91 -14.16
N ILE A 222 -16.97 9.48 -13.90
CA ILE A 222 -17.91 9.92 -14.94
C ILE A 222 -17.93 11.44 -14.93
N VAL A 223 -17.60 12.06 -16.07
CA VAL A 223 -17.46 13.50 -16.22
C VAL A 223 -18.45 13.99 -17.27
N LEU A 224 -19.46 14.75 -16.83
CA LEU A 224 -20.43 15.38 -17.72
C LEU A 224 -19.89 16.73 -18.15
N VAL A 225 -19.84 16.96 -19.46
CA VAL A 225 -19.27 18.19 -20.04
C VAL A 225 -20.17 18.81 -21.11
N VAL A 226 -20.04 20.12 -21.26
CA VAL A 226 -20.44 20.85 -22.46
C VAL A 226 -19.17 21.14 -23.26
N MET A 227 -19.21 20.88 -24.56
CA MET A 227 -18.08 21.09 -25.46
C MET A 227 -18.23 22.40 -26.24
N LYS A 228 -17.12 23.00 -26.67
CA LYS A 228 -17.13 24.20 -27.51
C LYS A 228 -17.48 23.86 -28.96
N TYR A 229 -18.36 24.66 -29.55
CA TYR A 229 -18.68 24.57 -30.97
C TYR A 229 -17.44 24.80 -31.83
N GLY A 230 -17.34 24.06 -32.95
CA GLY A 230 -16.20 24.13 -33.86
C GLY A 230 -14.94 23.38 -33.39
N THR A 231 -15.01 22.61 -32.30
CA THR A 231 -13.90 21.75 -31.85
C THR A 231 -14.11 20.29 -32.22
N MET A 232 -13.01 19.55 -32.39
CA MET A 232 -13.06 18.11 -32.58
C MET A 232 -13.40 17.43 -31.26
N ILE A 233 -14.69 17.25 -31.01
CA ILE A 233 -15.26 16.75 -29.73
C ILE A 233 -14.57 15.47 -29.26
N LEU A 234 -14.34 14.52 -30.17
CA LEU A 234 -13.70 13.24 -29.84
C LEU A 234 -12.26 13.42 -29.36
N ASP A 235 -11.52 14.34 -29.96
CA ASP A 235 -10.12 14.59 -29.59
C ASP A 235 -10.04 15.32 -28.25
N ALA A 236 -10.89 16.33 -28.05
CA ALA A 236 -11.01 17.03 -26.77
C ALA A 236 -11.46 16.08 -25.64
N ALA A 237 -12.41 15.18 -25.90
CA ALA A 237 -12.87 14.19 -24.93
C ALA A 237 -11.77 13.19 -24.58
N LYS A 238 -11.03 12.67 -25.56
CA LYS A 238 -9.87 11.77 -25.33
C LYS A 238 -8.76 12.46 -24.54
N GLU A 239 -8.47 13.71 -24.87
CA GLU A 239 -7.48 14.50 -24.14
C GLU A 239 -7.90 14.71 -22.68
N LEU A 240 -9.17 15.09 -22.46
CA LEU A 240 -9.74 15.25 -21.12
C LEU A 240 -9.69 13.94 -20.33
N GLN A 241 -10.15 12.85 -20.94
CA GLN A 241 -10.14 11.50 -20.36
C GLN A 241 -8.74 11.11 -19.88
N LYS A 242 -7.76 11.24 -20.78
CA LYS A 242 -6.36 10.92 -20.51
C LYS A 242 -5.78 11.77 -19.39
N LYS A 243 -5.96 13.09 -19.46
CA LYS A 243 -5.42 14.01 -18.45
C LYS A 243 -6.03 13.78 -17.06
N ILE A 244 -7.34 13.52 -16.99
CA ILE A 244 -8.00 13.21 -15.71
C ILE A 244 -7.44 11.93 -15.11
N ALA A 245 -7.35 10.86 -15.90
CA ALA A 245 -6.78 9.58 -15.43
C ALA A 245 -5.34 9.80 -14.90
N GLU A 246 -4.45 10.37 -15.73
CA GLU A 246 -3.04 10.60 -15.37
C GLU A 246 -2.88 11.45 -14.09
N LYS A 247 -3.69 12.50 -13.92
CA LYS A 247 -3.56 13.41 -12.77
C LYS A 247 -4.18 12.85 -11.50
N VAL A 248 -5.33 12.18 -11.59
CA VAL A 248 -5.93 11.52 -10.43
C VAL A 248 -4.99 10.42 -9.92
N GLU A 249 -4.46 9.58 -10.80
CA GLU A 249 -3.50 8.53 -10.42
C GLU A 249 -2.23 9.13 -9.81
N ALA A 250 -1.65 10.16 -10.44
CA ALA A 250 -0.41 10.78 -9.98
C ALA A 250 -0.55 11.50 -8.63
N MET A 251 -1.69 12.14 -8.36
CA MET A 251 -1.90 12.95 -7.16
C MET A 251 -2.48 12.17 -5.99
N THR A 252 -3.30 11.15 -6.26
CA THR A 252 -4.07 10.43 -5.21
C THR A 252 -3.65 8.98 -5.02
N ALA A 253 -2.82 8.44 -5.93
CA ALA A 253 -2.45 7.01 -5.96
C ALA A 253 -3.63 6.04 -6.09
N LEU A 254 -4.83 6.53 -6.45
CA LEU A 254 -5.98 5.69 -6.77
C LEU A 254 -5.76 5.00 -8.12
N ASN A 255 -6.18 3.73 -8.22
CA ASN A 255 -6.26 3.05 -9.52
C ASN A 255 -7.50 3.55 -10.27
N VAL A 256 -7.32 4.17 -11.44
CA VAL A 256 -8.45 4.66 -12.25
C VAL A 256 -8.83 3.59 -13.26
N ILE A 257 -9.97 2.93 -13.04
CA ILE A 257 -10.44 1.84 -13.91
C ILE A 257 -10.89 2.41 -15.26
N ALA A 258 -11.64 3.50 -15.21
CA ALA A 258 -12.17 4.16 -16.38
C ALA A 258 -12.48 5.63 -16.07
N VAL A 259 -12.32 6.46 -17.09
CA VAL A 259 -12.85 7.83 -17.12
C VAL A 259 -13.82 7.90 -18.28
N ASP A 260 -15.09 8.13 -18.00
CA ASP A 260 -16.14 8.25 -19.02
C ASP A 260 -16.52 9.71 -19.20
N ILE A 261 -16.34 10.22 -20.42
CA ILE A 261 -16.70 11.59 -20.77
C ILE A 261 -18.09 11.58 -21.42
N ASP A 262 -19.06 12.18 -20.76
CA ASP A 262 -20.45 12.28 -21.19
C ASP A 262 -20.73 13.70 -21.71
N VAL A 263 -20.80 13.85 -23.03
CA VAL A 263 -21.04 15.13 -23.69
C VAL A 263 -22.54 15.42 -23.71
N ARG A 264 -22.97 16.38 -22.86
CA ARG A 264 -24.38 16.75 -22.71
C ARG A 264 -24.84 17.86 -23.63
N GLY A 265 -23.92 18.54 -24.29
CA GLY A 265 -24.24 19.61 -25.22
C GLY A 265 -23.01 20.22 -25.87
N ILE A 266 -23.25 21.08 -26.85
CA ILE A 266 -22.25 21.87 -27.56
C ILE A 266 -22.68 23.33 -27.48
N LYS A 267 -21.75 24.23 -27.20
CA LYS A 267 -22.02 25.67 -27.06
C LYS A 267 -21.01 26.52 -27.82
#